data_AF-A0A7S3KT67-F1
#
_entry.id   AF-A0A7S3KT67-F1
#
_cell.length_a   1.000
_cell.length_b   1.000
_cell.length_c   1.000
_cell.angle_alpha   90.00
_cell.angle_beta   90.00
_cell.angle_gamma   90.00
#
_symmetry.space_group_name_H-M   'P 1'
#
loop_
_entity.id
_entity.type
_entity.pdbx_description
1 polymer ?
#
loop_
_entity_poly.entity_id
_entity_poly.type
_entity_poly.pdbx_seq_one_letter_code
_entity_poly.pdbx_strand_id
1 'polypeptide(L)'
;EKPSEKLQQQTKELIQKAKEEEEKSEASENNDELPDDTDHPEDELQEYENWKEREFKRIKREREEAEKEIKEQEEIERRRTLTNEQREAENKKLGSDKTDHKEGMQYNFMQKYYKLGPYHMDLAKKGGKYAVLNRDYNAPLASEKRDI
;
A
#
# COMPACT_ATOMS: atom_id res chain seq x y z
N GLU A 1 -74.81 7.14 -2.42
CA GLU A 1 -73.56 6.38 -2.17
C GLU A 1 -73.18 6.55 -0.71
N LYS A 2 -72.92 5.45 -0.01
CA LYS A 2 -72.74 5.48 1.45
C LYS A 2 -71.40 6.15 1.77
N PRO A 3 -71.33 7.11 2.69
CA PRO A 3 -70.09 7.83 3.01
C PRO A 3 -68.96 6.89 3.49
N SER A 4 -69.30 5.71 4.01
CA SER A 4 -68.33 4.67 4.40
C SER A 4 -67.54 4.07 3.23
N GLU A 5 -68.17 3.89 2.07
CA GLU A 5 -67.53 3.29 0.89
C GLU A 5 -66.52 4.26 0.28
N LYS A 6 -66.83 5.56 0.30
CA LYS A 6 -65.89 6.61 -0.13
C LYS A 6 -64.67 6.71 0.80
N LEU A 7 -64.88 6.57 2.11
CA LEU A 7 -63.78 6.55 3.07
C LEU A 7 -62.86 5.35 2.85
N GLN A 8 -63.42 4.16 2.56
CA GLN A 8 -62.64 2.95 2.26
C GLN A 8 -61.84 3.07 0.97
N GLN A 9 -62.39 3.73 -0.06
CA GLN A 9 -61.65 4.01 -1.30
C GLN A 9 -60.49 4.98 -1.05
N GLN A 10 -60.74 6.06 -0.32
CA GLN A 10 -59.71 7.04 0.04
C GLN A 10 -58.58 6.44 0.88
N THR A 11 -58.90 5.57 1.86
CA THR A 11 -57.86 4.90 2.65
C THR A 11 -57.04 3.93 1.82
N LYS A 12 -57.67 3.21 0.88
CA LYS A 12 -56.97 2.31 -0.05
C LYS A 12 -56.01 3.07 -0.96
N GLU A 13 -56.44 4.19 -1.53
CA GLU A 13 -55.60 5.06 -2.37
C GLU A 13 -54.42 5.64 -1.59
N LEU A 14 -54.65 6.08 -0.35
CA LEU A 14 -53.58 6.56 0.53
C LEU A 14 -52.55 5.48 0.85
N ILE A 15 -52.99 4.25 1.11
CA ILE A 15 -52.10 3.11 1.37
C ILE A 15 -51.29 2.74 0.12
N GLN A 16 -51.91 2.75 -1.06
CA GLN A 16 -51.19 2.49 -2.31
C GLN A 16 -50.13 3.56 -2.57
N LYS A 17 -50.49 4.83 -2.38
CA LYS A 17 -49.55 5.93 -2.54
C LYS A 17 -48.39 5.87 -1.55
N ALA A 18 -48.66 5.50 -0.29
CA ALA A 18 -47.62 5.31 0.71
C ALA A 18 -46.64 4.19 0.32
N LYS A 19 -47.14 3.07 -0.22
CA LYS A 19 -46.28 1.98 -0.73
C LYS A 19 -45.44 2.40 -1.93
N GLU A 20 -46.02 3.11 -2.89
CA GLU A 20 -45.28 3.62 -4.06
C GLU A 20 -44.20 4.64 -3.66
N GLU A 21 -44.46 5.45 -2.63
CA GLU A 21 -43.49 6.42 -2.09
C GLU A 21 -42.36 5.73 -1.32
N GLU A 22 -42.67 4.65 -0.58
CA GLU A 22 -41.71 3.82 0.13
C GLU A 22 -40.79 3.07 -0.85
N GLU A 23 -41.34 2.37 -1.86
CA GLU A 23 -40.56 1.69 -2.92
C GLU A 23 -39.67 2.65 -3.71
N LYS A 24 -40.15 3.88 -3.97
CA LYS A 24 -39.38 4.89 -4.69
C LYS A 24 -38.28 5.50 -3.83
N SER A 25 -38.49 5.63 -2.52
CA SER A 25 -37.47 6.09 -1.57
C SER A 25 -36.34 5.07 -1.42
N GLU A 26 -36.68 3.78 -1.28
CA GLU A 26 -35.72 2.67 -1.20
C GLU A 26 -34.86 2.52 -2.47
N ALA A 27 -35.46 2.74 -3.65
CA ALA A 27 -34.75 2.75 -4.93
C ALA A 27 -33.82 3.97 -5.12
N SER A 28 -34.11 5.08 -4.44
CA SER A 28 -33.32 6.32 -4.55
C SER A 28 -32.17 6.42 -3.54
N GLU A 29 -32.31 5.79 -2.36
CA GLU A 29 -31.28 5.80 -1.31
C GLU A 29 -30.20 4.71 -1.50
N ASN A 30 -30.47 3.66 -2.29
CA ASN A 30 -29.49 2.61 -2.65
C ASN A 30 -28.79 2.88 -4.01
N ASN A 31 -28.44 4.14 -4.29
CA ASN A 31 -27.66 4.52 -5.49
C ASN A 31 -26.15 4.64 -5.21
N ASP A 32 -25.64 3.95 -4.20
CA ASP A 32 -24.28 3.45 -4.29
C ASP A 32 -24.37 2.24 -5.23
N GLU A 33 -24.05 2.42 -6.51
CA GLU A 33 -23.89 1.31 -7.47
C GLU A 33 -22.91 0.31 -6.86
N LEU A 34 -23.45 -0.70 -6.18
CA LEU A 34 -22.67 -1.84 -5.74
C LEU A 34 -22.02 -2.43 -6.99
N PRO A 35 -20.71 -2.74 -6.96
CA PRO A 35 -20.08 -3.43 -8.06
C PRO A 35 -20.87 -4.71 -8.34
N ASP A 36 -21.17 -4.95 -9.62
CA ASP A 36 -21.86 -6.16 -10.05
C ASP A 36 -20.98 -7.38 -9.73
N ASP A 37 -21.33 -8.07 -8.65
CA ASP A 37 -20.67 -9.28 -8.14
C ASP A 37 -21.36 -10.55 -8.67
N THR A 38 -22.10 -10.44 -9.78
CA THR A 38 -22.74 -11.58 -10.43
C THR A 38 -21.68 -12.34 -11.23
N ASP A 39 -21.38 -13.57 -10.81
CA ASP A 39 -20.53 -14.47 -11.58
C ASP A 39 -21.19 -14.76 -12.95
N HIS A 40 -20.56 -14.31 -14.02
CA HIS A 40 -21.06 -14.52 -15.38
C HIS A 40 -20.57 -15.88 -15.89
N PRO A 41 -21.45 -16.86 -16.19
CA PRO A 41 -21.04 -18.21 -16.56
C PRO A 41 -20.28 -18.27 -17.91
N GLU A 42 -20.35 -17.22 -18.72
CA GLU A 42 -19.58 -17.09 -19.96
C GLU A 42 -18.08 -16.85 -19.70
N ASP A 43 -17.75 -16.25 -18.55
CA ASP A 43 -16.40 -15.87 -18.13
C ASP A 43 -15.75 -16.88 -17.16
N GLU A 44 -16.49 -17.92 -16.73
CA GLU A 44 -16.05 -18.92 -15.73
C GLU A 44 -14.66 -19.50 -16.05
N LEU A 45 -14.37 -19.79 -17.31
CA LEU A 45 -13.06 -20.30 -17.73
C LEU A 45 -11.94 -19.26 -17.55
N GLN A 46 -12.19 -18.00 -17.91
CA GLN A 46 -11.21 -16.93 -17.75
C GLN A 46 -10.98 -16.60 -16.27
N GLU A 47 -12.05 -16.56 -15.48
CA GLU A 47 -11.97 -16.37 -14.04
C GLU A 47 -11.19 -17.50 -13.35
N TYR A 48 -11.42 -18.74 -13.77
CA TYR A 48 -10.67 -19.89 -13.28
C TYR A 48 -9.17 -19.79 -13.63
N GLU A 49 -8.83 -19.39 -14.86
CA GLU A 49 -7.44 -19.14 -15.25
C GLU A 49 -6.81 -18.01 -14.45
N ASN A 50 -7.53 -16.89 -14.26
CA ASN A 50 -7.08 -15.76 -13.45
C ASN A 50 -6.90 -16.13 -11.96
N TRP A 51 -7.80 -16.96 -11.43
CA TRP A 51 -7.66 -17.54 -10.10
C TRP A 51 -6.41 -18.41 -10.01
N LYS A 52 -6.19 -19.29 -11.00
CA LYS A 52 -5.02 -20.16 -11.07
C LYS A 52 -3.72 -19.35 -11.16
N GLU A 53 -3.69 -18.27 -11.92
CA GLU A 53 -2.54 -17.37 -11.97
C GLU A 53 -2.26 -16.70 -10.63
N ARG A 54 -3.31 -16.20 -9.95
CA ARG A 54 -3.16 -15.61 -8.62
C ARG A 54 -2.62 -16.64 -7.62
N GLU A 55 -3.11 -17.87 -7.70
CA GLU A 55 -2.67 -18.95 -6.83
C GLU A 55 -1.22 -19.36 -7.12
N PHE A 56 -0.84 -19.49 -8.39
CA PHE A 56 0.56 -19.71 -8.77
C PHE A 56 1.48 -18.57 -8.30
N LYS A 57 1.04 -17.32 -8.37
CA LYS A 57 1.79 -16.17 -7.83
C LYS A 57 1.98 -16.27 -6.32
N ARG A 58 0.98 -16.77 -5.57
CA ARG A 58 1.10 -16.99 -4.11
C ARG A 58 2.10 -18.08 -3.79
N ILE A 59 1.96 -19.26 -4.40
CA ILE A 59 2.88 -20.38 -4.21
C ILE A 59 4.31 -19.97 -4.59
N LYS A 60 4.46 -19.25 -5.70
CA LYS A 60 5.76 -18.74 -6.13
C LYS A 60 6.37 -17.78 -5.10
N ARG A 61 5.58 -16.85 -4.55
CA ARG A 61 6.04 -15.92 -3.52
C ARG A 61 6.50 -16.67 -2.26
N GLU A 62 5.74 -17.64 -1.78
CA GLU A 62 6.12 -18.47 -0.62
C GLU A 62 7.44 -19.22 -0.87
N ARG A 63 7.57 -19.81 -2.06
CA ARG A 63 8.81 -20.49 -2.46
C ARG A 63 9.99 -19.54 -2.58
N GLU A 64 9.80 -18.37 -3.18
CA GLU A 64 10.85 -17.34 -3.30
C GLU A 64 11.27 -16.78 -1.93
N GLU A 65 10.34 -16.63 -0.99
CA GLU A 65 10.64 -16.23 0.38
C GLU A 65 11.50 -17.28 1.08
N ALA A 66 11.13 -18.56 1.00
CA ALA A 66 11.93 -19.66 1.54
C ALA A 66 13.32 -19.76 0.87
N GLU A 67 13.39 -19.66 -0.46
CA GLU A 67 14.67 -19.67 -1.18
C GLU A 67 15.55 -18.46 -0.85
N LYS A 68 14.97 -17.28 -0.55
CA LYS A 68 15.72 -16.11 -0.10
C LYS A 68 16.32 -16.33 1.28
N GLU A 69 15.56 -16.91 2.21
CA GLU A 69 16.06 -17.25 3.55
C GLU A 69 17.22 -18.24 3.49
N ILE A 70 17.08 -19.30 2.67
CA ILE A 70 18.16 -20.28 2.46
C ILE A 70 19.39 -19.62 1.86
N LYS A 71 19.24 -18.81 0.80
CA LYS A 71 20.37 -18.09 0.19
C LYS A 71 21.06 -17.12 1.15
N GLU A 72 20.30 -16.46 2.02
CA GLU A 72 20.86 -15.59 3.05
C GLU A 72 21.69 -16.40 4.05
N GLN A 73 21.18 -17.54 4.50
CA GLN A 73 21.90 -18.45 5.40
C GLN A 73 23.17 -19.01 4.76
N GLU A 74 23.09 -19.48 3.51
CA GLU A 74 24.23 -19.98 2.73
C GLU A 74 25.30 -18.89 2.54
N GLU A 75 24.92 -17.64 2.25
CA GLU A 75 25.87 -16.52 2.14
C GLU A 75 26.50 -16.18 3.49
N ILE A 76 25.74 -16.23 4.59
CA ILE A 76 26.28 -16.05 5.94
C ILE A 76 27.32 -17.14 6.25
N GLU A 77 27.04 -18.40 5.95
CA GLU A 77 27.97 -19.51 6.15
C GLU A 77 29.20 -19.41 5.24
N ARG A 78 29.02 -19.02 3.97
CA ARG A 78 30.12 -18.71 3.05
C ARG A 78 31.03 -17.62 3.62
N ARG A 79 30.45 -16.53 4.14
CA ARG A 79 31.22 -15.45 4.78
C ARG A 79 31.89 -15.87 6.09
N ARG A 80 31.32 -16.81 6.83
CA ARG A 80 31.94 -17.36 8.06
C ARG A 80 33.13 -18.26 7.77
N THR A 81 33.13 -18.96 6.63
CA THR A 81 34.23 -19.85 6.22
C THR A 81 35.36 -19.14 5.47
N LEU A 82 35.10 -17.94 4.94
CA LEU A 82 36.10 -17.08 4.29
C LEU A 82 37.21 -16.64 5.25
N THR A 83 38.43 -16.55 4.72
CA THR A 83 39.58 -16.00 5.46
C THR A 83 39.48 -14.47 5.60
N ASN A 84 40.20 -13.90 6.58
CA ASN A 84 40.16 -12.45 6.84
C ASN A 84 40.59 -11.62 5.63
N GLU A 85 41.65 -12.00 4.91
CA GLU A 85 42.15 -11.28 3.74
C GLU A 85 41.15 -11.29 2.58
N GLN A 86 40.50 -12.43 2.33
CA GLN A 86 39.48 -12.55 1.29
C GLN A 86 38.23 -11.74 1.64
N ARG A 87 37.84 -11.72 2.92
CA ARG A 87 36.72 -10.93 3.42
C ARG A 87 36.97 -9.43 3.29
N GLU A 88 38.18 -8.95 3.59
CA GLU A 88 38.57 -7.55 3.39
C GLU A 88 38.56 -7.17 1.91
N ALA A 89 39.08 -8.02 1.02
CA ALA A 89 39.03 -7.80 -0.42
C ALA A 89 37.59 -7.77 -0.98
N GLU A 90 36.70 -8.64 -0.50
CA GLU A 90 35.27 -8.62 -0.86
C GLU A 90 34.56 -7.36 -0.34
N ASN A 91 34.82 -6.95 0.91
CA ASN A 91 34.23 -5.74 1.50
C ASN A 91 34.65 -4.48 0.72
N LYS A 92 35.93 -4.42 0.32
CA LYS A 92 36.47 -3.35 -0.51
C LYS A 92 35.80 -3.28 -1.88
N LYS A 93 35.54 -4.44 -2.51
CA LYS A 93 34.80 -4.51 -3.78
C LYS A 93 33.33 -4.11 -3.61
N LEU A 94 32.71 -4.44 -2.48
CA LEU A 94 31.31 -4.10 -2.19
C LEU A 94 31.11 -2.62 -1.86
N GLY A 95 32.19 -1.85 -1.65
CA GLY A 95 32.12 -0.47 -1.17
C GLY A 95 31.72 -0.36 0.31
N SER A 96 31.67 -1.48 1.04
CA SER A 96 31.38 -1.53 2.48
C SER A 96 32.61 -1.23 3.33
N ASP A 97 33.70 -0.79 2.72
CA ASP A 97 34.84 -0.28 3.47
C ASP A 97 34.42 0.97 4.23
N LYS A 98 35.09 1.20 5.36
CA LYS A 98 34.91 2.39 6.22
C LYS A 98 35.12 3.72 5.47
N THR A 99 35.38 3.69 4.17
CA THR A 99 35.55 4.83 3.27
C THR A 99 34.22 5.38 2.73
N ASP A 100 33.12 4.62 2.72
CA ASP A 100 31.81 5.09 2.24
C ASP A 100 30.97 5.75 3.36
N HIS A 101 31.65 6.39 4.31
CA HIS A 101 30.95 7.30 5.21
C HIS A 101 30.59 8.52 4.38
N LYS A 102 29.28 8.72 4.18
CA LYS A 102 28.78 9.99 3.64
C LYS A 102 29.35 11.11 4.50
N GLU A 103 30.04 12.06 3.86
CA GLU A 103 30.57 13.23 4.54
C GLU A 103 29.45 13.86 5.37
N GLY A 104 29.71 14.10 6.66
CA GLY A 104 28.73 14.66 7.55
C GLY A 104 28.27 16.02 7.03
N MET A 105 26.95 16.20 6.87
CA MET A 105 26.39 17.47 6.44
C MET A 105 26.79 18.59 7.41
N GLN A 106 27.29 19.71 6.86
CA GLN A 106 27.63 20.89 7.66
C GLN A 106 26.34 21.67 7.97
N TYR A 107 26.06 21.87 9.27
CA TYR A 107 24.89 22.63 9.72
C TYR A 107 25.23 24.12 9.90
N ASN A 108 24.25 24.98 9.61
CA ASN A 108 24.36 26.41 9.92
C ASN A 108 24.19 26.67 11.42
N PHE A 109 24.68 27.83 11.89
CA PHE A 109 24.54 28.23 13.29
C PHE A 109 23.06 28.37 13.69
N MET A 110 22.65 27.60 14.72
CA MET A 110 21.27 27.47 15.24
C MET A 110 20.26 26.76 14.31
N GLN A 111 20.73 26.01 13.31
CA GLN A 111 19.86 25.18 12.49
C GLN A 111 19.26 24.02 13.29
N LYS A 112 17.97 23.73 13.11
CA LYS A 112 17.31 22.60 13.78
C LYS A 112 17.77 21.26 13.19
N TYR A 113 17.97 20.29 14.07
CA TYR A 113 18.28 18.91 13.70
C TYR A 113 16.99 18.07 13.61
N TYR A 114 16.78 17.44 12.46
CA TYR A 114 15.66 16.53 12.23
C TYR A 114 16.19 15.09 12.18
N LYS A 115 15.90 14.31 13.23
CA LYS A 115 16.21 12.88 13.23
C LYS A 115 15.20 12.15 12.33
N LEU A 116 15.71 11.42 11.35
CA LEU A 116 14.88 10.50 10.57
C LEU A 116 14.41 9.37 11.50
N GLY A 117 13.09 9.29 11.71
CA GLY A 117 12.48 8.26 12.55
C GLY A 117 12.56 6.86 11.90
N PRO A 118 12.25 5.79 12.65
CA PRO A 118 12.26 4.43 12.12
C PRO A 118 11.10 4.16 11.14
N TYR A 119 10.09 5.02 11.12
CA TYR A 119 8.90 4.86 10.31
C TYR A 119 9.19 5.06 8.81
N HIS A 120 8.59 4.22 7.97
CA HIS A 120 8.64 4.31 6.51
C HIS A 120 10.04 4.16 5.87
N MET A 121 11.07 3.76 6.63
CA MET A 121 12.43 3.58 6.11
C MET A 121 12.51 2.49 5.01
N ASP A 122 11.65 1.48 5.11
CA ASP A 122 11.48 0.45 4.09
C ASP A 122 10.88 1.01 2.80
N LEU A 123 9.93 1.93 2.90
CA LEU A 123 9.30 2.60 1.76
C LEU A 123 10.27 3.56 1.06
N ALA A 124 11.08 4.31 1.83
CA ALA A 124 12.15 5.16 1.30
C ALA A 124 13.10 4.37 0.38
N LYS A 125 13.50 3.16 0.81
CA LYS A 125 14.37 2.27 0.03
C LYS A 125 13.73 1.73 -1.24
N LYS A 126 12.40 1.54 -1.26
CA LYS A 126 11.66 1.01 -2.42
C LYS A 126 11.61 1.97 -3.62
N GLY A 127 11.89 3.26 -3.42
CA GLY A 127 11.91 4.26 -4.50
C GLY A 127 10.53 4.54 -5.12
N GLY A 128 10.51 5.20 -6.29
CA GLY A 128 9.27 5.51 -7.02
C GLY A 128 8.38 6.54 -6.30
N LYS A 129 7.12 6.16 -6.00
CA LYS A 129 6.14 7.05 -5.34
C LYS A 129 6.59 7.56 -3.96
N TYR A 130 7.51 6.85 -3.31
CA TYR A 130 8.05 7.21 -2.00
C TYR A 130 9.35 8.00 -2.09
N ALA A 131 9.77 8.46 -3.29
CA ALA A 131 10.97 9.26 -3.47
C ALA A 131 10.98 10.55 -2.61
N VAL A 132 9.80 11.09 -2.28
CA VAL A 132 9.65 12.23 -1.36
C VAL A 132 10.27 11.99 0.01
N LEU A 133 10.33 10.72 0.45
CA LEU A 133 10.90 10.33 1.74
C LEU A 133 12.44 10.31 1.74
N ASN A 134 13.07 10.35 0.57
CA ASN A 134 14.53 10.44 0.43
C ASN A 134 15.01 11.89 0.32
N ARG A 135 14.17 12.87 0.71
CA ARG A 135 14.59 14.27 0.74
C ARG A 135 15.64 14.50 1.82
N ASP A 136 16.54 15.44 1.57
CA ASP A 136 17.44 15.92 2.61
C ASP A 136 16.64 16.71 3.67
N TYR A 137 16.39 16.08 4.82
CA TYR A 137 15.73 16.69 5.96
C TYR A 137 16.65 17.61 6.78
N ASN A 138 17.96 17.54 6.53
CA ASN A 138 18.97 18.35 7.20
C ASN A 138 19.35 19.59 6.40
N ALA A 139 18.67 19.87 5.29
CA ALA A 139 18.83 21.12 4.55
C ALA A 139 18.28 22.31 5.37
N PRO A 140 18.94 23.48 5.35
CA PRO A 140 18.49 24.65 6.11
C PRO A 140 17.14 25.16 5.58
N LEU A 141 16.21 25.44 6.49
CA LEU A 141 14.94 26.08 6.14
C LEU A 141 15.16 27.54 5.71
N ALA A 142 14.20 28.11 4.97
CA ALA A 142 14.28 29.50 4.51
C ALA A 142 14.48 30.51 5.65
N SER A 143 13.91 30.26 6.83
CA SER A 143 14.11 31.08 8.03
C SER A 143 15.49 30.93 8.68
N GLU A 144 16.19 29.83 8.40
CA GLU A 144 17.49 29.48 8.98
C GLU A 144 18.66 29.81 8.03
N LYS A 145 18.37 30.07 6.75
CA LYS A 145 19.32 30.64 5.81
C LYS A 145 19.58 32.09 6.21
N ARG A 146 20.82 32.38 6.58
CA ARG A 146 21.27 33.75 6.76
C ARG A 146 22.04 34.15 5.51
N ASP A 147 21.67 35.29 4.94
CA ASP A 147 22.47 35.94 3.93
C ASP A 147 23.74 36.45 4.63
N ILE A 148 24.88 35.84 4.31
CA ILE A 148 26.21 36.31 4.71
C ILE A 148 26.78 37.10 3.53
#